data_AF-A0A0T2ZG21-F1
#
_entry.id   AF-A0A0T2ZG21-F1
#
_cell.length_a   1.000
_cell.length_b   1.000
_cell.length_c   1.000
_cell.angle_alpha   90.00
_cell.angle_beta   90.00
_cell.angle_gamma   90.00
#
_symmetry.space_group_name_H-M   'P 1'
#
loop_
_entity.id
_entity.type
_entity.pdbx_description
1 polymer ?
#
loop_
_entity_poly.entity_id
_entity_poly.type
_entity_poly.pdbx_seq_one_letter_code
_entity_poly.pdbx_strand_id
1 'polypeptide(L)'
;MGVVSFVAARSNASGGSDVADSAWCDGWLTTARHCPSPNHGPRPPGSVIDLIVLHSISLPPGVYGGPEVEQLFTNALDWDAHPYFGQIRDMEVSAHFFIRRDGELVQFVDADARAWHAGASSWRGRENCNDDSIGIELEGLEGEPFEAAQYATLSQLCHRLQERYPVTHIAGHEHIAPGRKQDPGPGFDWARLQHDLAWSSAYFPDAVTGTDPPIA
;
A
#
# COMPACT_ATOMS: atom_id res chain seq x y z
N MET A 1 26.34 -59.19 5.22
CA MET A 1 24.87 -59.24 5.26
C MET A 1 24.42 -58.35 6.40
N GLY A 2 23.93 -57.15 6.07
CA GLY A 2 23.66 -56.09 7.04
C GLY A 2 22.35 -56.31 7.79
N VAL A 3 22.40 -56.15 9.11
CA VAL A 3 21.23 -56.05 9.97
C VAL A 3 21.11 -54.59 10.35
N VAL A 4 20.20 -53.86 9.72
CA VAL A 4 19.90 -52.47 10.09
C VAL A 4 18.75 -52.51 11.08
N SER A 5 19.07 -52.26 12.34
CA SER A 5 18.10 -52.08 13.42
C SER A 5 17.48 -50.69 13.28
N PHE A 6 16.19 -50.60 12.97
CA PHE A 6 15.44 -49.35 13.03
C PHE A 6 14.86 -49.19 14.44
N VAL A 7 15.43 -48.25 15.20
CA VAL A 7 14.74 -47.58 16.29
C VAL A 7 14.59 -46.13 15.85
N ALA A 8 13.35 -45.68 15.62
CA ALA A 8 13.05 -44.27 15.52
C ALA A 8 11.72 -43.99 16.21
N ALA A 9 11.77 -42.99 17.07
CA ALA A 9 10.78 -42.62 18.06
C ALA A 9 9.44 -42.19 17.45
N ARG A 10 8.38 -42.43 18.22
CA ARG A 10 7.15 -41.65 18.11
C ARG A 10 7.43 -40.24 18.60
N SER A 11 7.09 -39.23 17.79
CA SER A 11 6.87 -37.88 18.29
C SER A 11 5.77 -37.20 17.47
N ASN A 12 4.75 -36.75 18.20
CA ASN A 12 3.59 -36.00 17.74
C ASN A 12 4.00 -34.79 16.89
N ALA A 13 3.35 -34.63 15.73
CA ALA A 13 3.11 -33.31 15.18
C ALA A 13 1.69 -32.91 15.61
N SER A 14 1.63 -31.99 16.57
CA SER A 14 0.46 -31.23 16.97
C SER A 14 -0.04 -30.41 15.79
N GLY A 15 -1.31 -30.58 15.42
CA GLY A 15 -2.00 -29.70 14.50
C GLY A 15 -2.12 -28.30 15.09
N GLY A 16 -1.72 -27.30 14.30
CA GLY A 16 -1.87 -25.91 14.64
C GLY A 16 -1.08 -25.01 13.71
N SER A 17 -1.67 -24.67 12.55
CA SER A 17 -1.53 -23.37 11.85
C SER A 17 -2.05 -23.46 10.40
N ASP A 18 -3.38 -23.50 10.20
CA ASP A 18 -3.97 -23.45 8.83
C ASP A 18 -4.91 -22.25 8.62
N VAL A 19 -4.99 -21.32 9.58
CA VAL A 19 -5.96 -20.20 9.50
C VAL A 19 -5.33 -18.91 8.95
N ALA A 20 -4.03 -18.69 9.16
CA ALA A 20 -3.34 -17.46 8.75
C ALA A 20 -3.11 -17.36 7.22
N ASP A 21 -3.03 -18.49 6.52
CA ASP A 21 -2.80 -18.54 5.07
C ASP A 21 -4.09 -18.41 4.22
N SER A 22 -5.26 -18.28 4.86
CA SER A 22 -6.54 -18.21 4.12
C SER A 22 -6.87 -16.82 3.54
N ALA A 23 -6.22 -15.76 4.03
CA ALA A 23 -6.50 -14.40 3.62
C ALA A 23 -5.77 -13.99 2.33
N TRP A 24 -4.71 -14.71 1.96
CA TRP A 24 -3.86 -14.40 0.82
C TRP A 24 -3.78 -15.61 -0.11
N CYS A 25 -3.84 -15.37 -1.42
CA CYS A 25 -3.41 -16.32 -2.43
C CYS A 25 -2.17 -15.72 -3.09
N ASP A 26 -1.00 -16.28 -2.81
CA ASP A 26 0.29 -15.63 -3.10
C ASP A 26 0.33 -14.21 -2.50
N GLY A 27 0.65 -13.15 -3.26
CA GLY A 27 0.58 -11.77 -2.79
C GLY A 27 -0.76 -11.09 -3.04
N TRP A 28 -1.83 -11.84 -3.35
CA TRP A 28 -3.17 -11.30 -3.60
C TRP A 28 -4.11 -11.51 -2.41
N LEU A 29 -4.69 -10.43 -1.90
CA LEU A 29 -5.64 -10.49 -0.79
C LEU A 29 -6.98 -11.02 -1.30
N THR A 30 -7.52 -12.08 -0.68
CA THR A 30 -8.72 -12.76 -1.17
C THR A 30 -9.99 -11.91 -1.07
N THR A 31 -9.99 -10.90 -0.21
CA THR A 31 -11.11 -9.97 -0.02
C THR A 31 -11.08 -8.75 -0.94
N ALA A 32 -9.97 -8.50 -1.65
CA ALA A 32 -9.86 -7.40 -2.61
C ALA A 32 -10.42 -7.83 -3.98
N ARG A 33 -11.02 -6.89 -4.71
CA ARG A 33 -11.30 -7.11 -6.13
C ARG A 33 -9.99 -7.00 -6.90
N HIS A 34 -9.63 -8.04 -7.64
CA HIS A 34 -8.40 -8.04 -8.43
C HIS A 34 -8.62 -7.36 -9.78
N CYS A 35 -7.76 -6.40 -10.10
CA CYS A 35 -7.71 -5.69 -11.38
C CYS A 35 -6.24 -5.66 -11.84
N PRO A 36 -5.67 -6.79 -12.31
CA PRO A 36 -4.23 -6.90 -12.50
C PRO A 36 -3.65 -5.87 -13.47
N SER A 37 -2.66 -5.11 -13.00
CA SER A 37 -1.92 -4.13 -13.78
C SER A 37 -0.69 -4.78 -14.42
N PRO A 38 -0.30 -4.41 -15.66
CA PRO A 38 0.98 -4.79 -16.24
C PRO A 38 2.16 -3.97 -15.71
N ASN A 39 1.91 -2.85 -14.99
CA ASN A 39 2.92 -1.89 -14.56
C ASN A 39 3.57 -2.32 -13.24
N HIS A 40 4.33 -3.41 -13.26
CA HIS A 40 5.05 -3.90 -12.09
C HIS A 40 6.35 -4.58 -12.48
N GLY A 41 7.19 -4.85 -11.48
CA GLY A 41 8.43 -5.61 -11.67
C GLY A 41 8.87 -6.36 -10.42
N PRO A 42 9.98 -7.11 -10.49
CA PRO A 42 10.56 -7.70 -9.29
C PRO A 42 11.09 -6.61 -8.35
N ARG A 43 10.99 -6.86 -7.04
CA ARG A 43 11.76 -6.10 -6.04
C ARG A 43 13.25 -6.47 -6.13
N PRO A 44 14.16 -5.54 -5.80
CA PRO A 44 15.57 -5.88 -5.65
C PRO A 44 15.80 -7.06 -4.68
N PRO A 45 16.82 -7.90 -4.90
CA PRO A 45 17.14 -8.97 -3.97
C PRO A 45 17.44 -8.43 -2.56
N GLY A 46 16.77 -9.00 -1.56
CA GLY A 46 16.94 -8.62 -0.16
C GLY A 46 16.13 -7.40 0.29
N SER A 47 15.26 -6.85 -0.58
CA SER A 47 14.27 -5.85 -0.18
C SER A 47 13.41 -6.34 0.99
N VAL A 48 13.13 -5.43 1.92
CA VAL A 48 12.29 -5.70 3.09
C VAL A 48 11.11 -4.74 3.01
N ILE A 49 9.91 -5.31 2.86
CA ILE A 49 8.67 -4.53 2.80
C ILE A 49 8.33 -4.08 4.22
N ASP A 50 8.92 -2.97 4.65
CA ASP A 50 8.75 -2.39 6.00
C ASP A 50 7.96 -1.06 5.99
N LEU A 51 7.61 -0.56 4.80
CA LEU A 51 6.97 0.73 4.57
C LEU A 51 5.62 0.59 3.84
N ILE A 52 4.60 1.27 4.34
CA ILE A 52 3.37 1.59 3.60
C ILE A 52 3.46 3.05 3.14
N VAL A 53 3.15 3.31 1.87
CA VAL A 53 3.03 4.67 1.33
C VAL A 53 1.58 4.94 0.97
N LEU A 54 0.97 5.93 1.62
CA LEU A 54 -0.36 6.41 1.32
C LEU A 54 -0.31 7.49 0.24
N HIS A 55 -1.26 7.41 -0.68
CA HIS A 55 -1.46 8.32 -1.79
C HIS A 55 -2.93 8.73 -1.85
N SER A 56 -3.23 9.75 -2.64
CA SER A 56 -4.60 10.03 -3.07
C SER A 56 -4.65 10.32 -4.56
N ILE A 57 -5.73 9.84 -5.18
CA ILE A 57 -5.95 10.00 -6.61
C ILE A 57 -7.44 10.12 -6.93
N SER A 58 -7.74 10.97 -7.90
CA SER A 58 -9.06 11.06 -8.54
C SER A 58 -8.86 11.41 -10.01
N LEU A 59 -9.61 10.75 -10.89
CA LEU A 59 -9.51 10.97 -12.34
C LEU A 59 -10.91 11.09 -12.94
N PRO A 60 -11.22 12.21 -13.64
CA PRO A 60 -10.48 13.48 -13.60
C PRO A 60 -10.28 14.03 -12.17
N PRO A 61 -9.38 14.99 -11.93
CA PRO A 61 -9.13 15.52 -10.59
C PRO A 61 -10.42 16.02 -9.92
N GLY A 62 -10.69 15.53 -8.70
CA GLY A 62 -11.90 15.84 -7.94
C GLY A 62 -13.16 15.09 -8.39
N VAL A 63 -13.06 14.18 -9.36
CA VAL A 63 -14.15 13.31 -9.82
C VAL A 63 -13.92 11.89 -9.30
N TYR A 64 -14.96 11.32 -8.71
CA TYR A 64 -14.91 10.02 -8.02
C TYR A 64 -15.91 9.03 -8.66
N GLY A 65 -15.70 7.74 -8.42
CA GLY A 65 -16.63 6.66 -8.81
C GLY A 65 -16.47 6.14 -10.24
N GLY A 66 -15.63 6.77 -11.05
CA GLY A 66 -15.37 6.37 -12.43
C GLY A 66 -14.31 5.26 -12.58
N PRO A 67 -14.17 4.68 -13.79
CA PRO A 67 -13.18 3.65 -14.08
C PRO A 67 -11.76 4.19 -14.33
N GLU A 68 -11.57 5.51 -14.41
CA GLU A 68 -10.38 6.13 -15.01
C GLU A 68 -9.11 5.86 -14.20
N VAL A 69 -9.18 5.75 -12.87
CA VAL A 69 -8.04 5.33 -12.04
C VAL A 69 -7.61 3.91 -12.36
N GLU A 70 -8.57 2.99 -12.45
CA GLU A 70 -8.28 1.60 -12.81
C GLU A 70 -7.72 1.51 -14.23
N GLN A 71 -8.27 2.29 -15.16
CA GLN A 71 -7.80 2.36 -16.53
C GLN A 71 -6.40 2.97 -16.65
N LEU A 72 -6.07 4.01 -15.86
CA LEU A 72 -4.71 4.56 -15.80
C LEU A 72 -3.72 3.47 -15.37
N PHE A 73 -4.00 2.81 -14.24
CA PHE A 73 -3.09 1.79 -13.71
C PHE A 73 -3.00 0.53 -14.57
N THR A 74 -3.96 0.30 -15.48
CA THR A 74 -3.95 -0.86 -16.40
C THR A 74 -3.58 -0.51 -17.84
N ASN A 75 -3.08 0.71 -18.10
CA ASN A 75 -2.72 1.22 -19.44
C ASN A 75 -3.90 1.20 -20.44
N ALA A 76 -5.12 1.39 -19.94
CA ALA A 76 -6.37 1.33 -20.70
C ALA A 76 -7.12 2.69 -20.72
N LEU A 77 -6.52 3.77 -20.19
CA LEU A 77 -7.16 5.08 -20.13
C LEU A 77 -7.37 5.64 -21.54
N ASP A 78 -8.62 6.04 -21.82
CA ASP A 78 -8.93 6.81 -23.03
C ASP A 78 -8.39 8.24 -22.87
N TRP A 79 -7.25 8.50 -23.49
CA TRP A 79 -6.56 9.79 -23.41
C TRP A 79 -7.38 10.97 -23.95
N ASP A 80 -8.37 10.71 -24.80
CA ASP A 80 -9.21 11.75 -25.41
C ASP A 80 -10.50 12.01 -24.60
N ALA A 81 -10.78 11.21 -23.56
CA ALA A 81 -11.99 11.33 -22.74
C ALA A 81 -11.99 12.57 -21.84
N HIS A 82 -10.83 13.12 -21.48
CA HIS A 82 -10.75 14.35 -20.69
C HIS A 82 -9.44 15.13 -20.95
N PRO A 83 -9.45 16.48 -21.05
CA PRO A 83 -8.26 17.27 -21.33
C PRO A 83 -7.09 17.09 -20.36
N TYR A 84 -7.39 16.75 -19.10
CA TYR A 84 -6.38 16.47 -18.08
C TYR A 84 -5.52 15.25 -18.45
N PHE A 85 -6.07 14.24 -19.12
CA PHE A 85 -5.38 12.98 -19.37
C PHE A 85 -4.18 13.13 -20.30
N GLY A 86 -4.18 14.16 -21.15
CA GLY A 86 -3.00 14.52 -21.95
C GLY A 86 -1.76 14.88 -21.10
N GLN A 87 -1.93 15.32 -19.86
CA GLN A 87 -0.82 15.67 -18.96
C GLN A 87 -0.13 14.46 -18.32
N ILE A 88 -0.87 13.35 -18.23
CA ILE A 88 -0.43 12.09 -17.63
C ILE A 88 -0.28 10.98 -18.68
N ARG A 89 -0.30 11.36 -19.95
CA ARG A 89 -0.18 10.43 -21.08
C ARG A 89 1.16 9.71 -21.05
N ASP A 90 1.13 8.44 -21.41
CA ASP A 90 2.29 7.54 -21.47
C ASP A 90 2.97 7.29 -20.11
N MET A 91 2.36 7.73 -18.99
CA MET A 91 2.83 7.35 -17.66
C MET A 91 2.53 5.88 -17.41
N GLU A 92 3.57 5.11 -17.13
CA GLU A 92 3.44 3.74 -16.62
C GLU A 92 3.52 3.80 -15.09
N VAL A 93 2.34 3.80 -14.46
CA VAL A 93 2.20 3.89 -13.00
C VAL A 93 1.18 2.87 -12.50
N SER A 94 1.29 2.51 -11.23
CA SER A 94 0.38 1.59 -10.54
C SER A 94 0.53 1.76 -9.04
N ALA A 95 -0.46 1.36 -8.27
CA ALA A 95 -0.33 1.06 -6.84
C ALA A 95 -0.56 -0.44 -6.58
N HIS A 96 -0.31 -0.90 -5.36
CA HIS A 96 -0.73 -2.26 -4.99
C HIS A 96 -2.24 -2.27 -4.75
N PHE A 97 -2.74 -1.28 -3.99
CA PHE A 97 -4.13 -1.20 -3.58
C PHE A 97 -4.75 0.16 -3.88
N PHE A 98 -6.05 0.18 -4.10
CA PHE A 98 -6.88 1.38 -4.23
C PHE A 98 -8.16 1.21 -3.42
N ILE A 99 -8.50 2.23 -2.63
CA ILE A 99 -9.68 2.25 -1.78
C ILE A 99 -10.63 3.32 -2.28
N ARG A 100 -11.74 2.89 -2.87
CA ARG A 100 -12.80 3.75 -3.39
C ARG A 100 -13.50 4.51 -2.26
N ARG A 101 -14.24 5.57 -2.58
CA ARG A 101 -14.97 6.38 -1.58
C ARG A 101 -15.91 5.55 -0.69
N ASP A 102 -16.53 4.52 -1.26
CA ASP A 102 -17.43 3.61 -0.54
C ASP A 102 -16.72 2.53 0.29
N GLY A 103 -15.39 2.48 0.25
CA GLY A 103 -14.56 1.48 0.92
C GLY A 103 -14.29 0.23 0.09
N GLU A 104 -14.72 0.15 -1.18
CA GLU A 104 -14.31 -0.96 -2.04
C GLU A 104 -12.77 -1.01 -2.15
N LEU A 105 -12.19 -2.17 -1.85
CA LEU A 105 -10.78 -2.44 -1.98
C LEU A 105 -10.50 -3.13 -3.32
N VAL A 106 -9.70 -2.46 -4.15
CA VAL A 106 -9.18 -2.97 -5.43
C VAL A 106 -7.69 -3.26 -5.26
N GLN A 107 -7.21 -4.36 -5.81
CA GLN A 107 -5.78 -4.69 -5.87
C GLN A 107 -5.33 -4.79 -7.32
N PHE A 108 -4.21 -4.15 -7.66
CA PHE A 108 -3.65 -4.15 -9.03
C PHE A 108 -2.37 -4.95 -9.16
N VAL A 109 -1.57 -5.01 -8.11
CA VAL A 109 -0.25 -5.64 -8.14
C VAL A 109 -0.15 -6.62 -6.98
N ASP A 110 0.42 -7.78 -7.27
CA ASP A 110 0.84 -8.75 -6.26
C ASP A 110 1.69 -8.05 -5.20
N ALA A 111 1.34 -8.16 -3.91
CA ALA A 111 2.01 -7.42 -2.85
C ALA A 111 3.50 -7.81 -2.68
N ASP A 112 3.92 -8.99 -3.15
CA ASP A 112 5.32 -9.43 -3.15
C ASP A 112 6.10 -8.80 -4.33
N ALA A 113 5.42 -8.35 -5.38
CA ALA A 113 6.02 -7.63 -6.50
C ALA A 113 6.16 -6.13 -6.21
N ARG A 114 6.89 -5.42 -7.07
CA ARG A 114 7.12 -3.97 -7.01
C ARG A 114 6.14 -3.23 -7.92
N ALA A 115 5.16 -2.55 -7.33
CA ALA A 115 4.36 -1.55 -8.04
C ALA A 115 5.14 -0.23 -8.27
N TRP A 116 4.72 0.57 -9.25
CA TRP A 116 5.36 1.85 -9.61
C TRP A 116 4.53 3.06 -9.16
N HIS A 117 4.56 3.37 -7.85
CA HIS A 117 3.74 4.42 -7.24
C HIS A 117 4.55 5.61 -6.70
N ALA A 118 5.76 5.36 -6.16
CA ALA A 118 6.51 6.38 -5.42
C ALA A 118 7.28 7.35 -6.32
N GLY A 119 7.79 6.89 -7.47
CA GLY A 119 8.74 7.65 -8.29
C GLY A 119 9.99 8.06 -7.50
N ALA A 120 10.63 9.18 -7.88
CA ALA A 120 11.79 9.72 -7.17
C ALA A 120 11.44 10.08 -5.71
N SER A 121 11.98 9.33 -4.75
CA SER A 121 11.57 9.34 -3.35
C SER A 121 12.71 8.90 -2.44
N SER A 122 12.64 9.30 -1.16
CA SER A 122 13.56 8.85 -0.11
C SER A 122 12.84 8.76 1.23
N TRP A 123 13.08 7.68 1.97
CA TRP A 123 12.54 7.48 3.30
C TRP A 123 13.60 6.85 4.20
N ARG A 124 13.87 7.47 5.35
CA ARG A 124 14.81 6.97 6.38
C ARG A 124 16.19 6.57 5.80
N GLY A 125 16.68 7.34 4.83
CA GLY A 125 17.98 7.14 4.19
C GLY A 125 18.00 6.13 3.06
N ARG A 126 16.85 5.54 2.67
CA ARG A 126 16.72 4.67 1.50
C ARG A 126 16.03 5.43 0.36
N GLU A 127 16.68 5.48 -0.79
CA GLU A 127 16.10 6.02 -2.02
C GLU A 127 15.16 5.00 -2.70
N ASN A 128 14.37 5.46 -3.66
CA ASN A 128 13.47 4.64 -4.48
C ASN A 128 12.52 3.77 -3.64
N CYS A 129 11.58 4.42 -2.96
CA CYS A 129 10.69 3.75 -2.00
C CYS A 129 9.81 2.65 -2.63
N ASN A 130 9.67 2.57 -3.96
CA ASN A 130 9.00 1.44 -4.63
C ASN A 130 9.61 0.09 -4.19
N ASP A 131 10.93 0.01 -3.99
CA ASP A 131 11.64 -1.24 -3.74
C ASP A 131 11.17 -1.93 -2.44
N ASP A 132 10.90 -1.14 -1.40
CA ASP A 132 10.70 -1.61 -0.03
C ASP A 132 9.32 -1.23 0.53
N SER A 133 8.37 -0.83 -0.32
CA SER A 133 7.05 -0.39 0.15
C SER A 133 5.84 -0.97 -0.57
N ILE A 134 4.70 -0.83 0.09
CA ILE A 134 3.35 -1.03 -0.44
C ILE A 134 2.67 0.32 -0.63
N GLY A 135 2.46 0.72 -1.89
CA GLY A 135 1.58 1.84 -2.25
C GLY A 135 0.09 1.52 -2.11
N ILE A 136 -0.62 2.36 -1.36
CA ILE A 136 -2.08 2.33 -1.20
C ILE A 136 -2.65 3.69 -1.62
N GLU A 137 -3.53 3.68 -2.61
CA GLU A 137 -4.23 4.86 -3.11
C GLU A 137 -5.59 4.99 -2.44
N LEU A 138 -5.94 6.19 -1.96
CA LEU A 138 -7.30 6.52 -1.56
C LEU A 138 -7.96 7.37 -2.63
N GLU A 139 -9.17 7.00 -3.06
CA GLU A 139 -9.96 7.83 -3.98
C GLU A 139 -10.26 9.18 -3.31
N GLY A 140 -9.70 10.26 -3.85
CA GLY A 140 -9.76 11.57 -3.22
C GLY A 140 -8.82 12.60 -3.84
N LEU A 141 -8.73 13.73 -3.17
CA LEU A 141 -7.89 14.87 -3.53
C LEU A 141 -7.22 15.38 -2.25
N GLU A 142 -5.96 15.80 -2.33
CA GLU A 142 -5.11 16.07 -1.15
C GLU A 142 -5.67 17.12 -0.18
N GLY A 143 -6.54 18.02 -0.64
CA GLY A 143 -7.20 19.04 0.16
C GLY A 143 -8.60 18.69 0.69
N GLU A 144 -9.15 17.54 0.31
CA GLU A 144 -10.53 17.16 0.61
C GLU A 144 -10.63 16.02 1.65
N PRO A 145 -11.67 16.00 2.50
CA PRO A 145 -11.86 14.92 3.46
C PRO A 145 -12.03 13.54 2.80
N PHE A 146 -11.48 12.52 3.45
CA PHE A 146 -11.68 11.10 3.10
C PHE A 146 -12.84 10.48 3.89
N GLU A 147 -13.50 9.48 3.29
CA GLU A 147 -14.70 8.87 3.87
C GLU A 147 -14.39 7.92 5.02
N ALA A 148 -15.35 7.76 5.94
CA ALA A 148 -15.20 6.81 7.04
C ALA A 148 -15.02 5.36 6.57
N ALA A 149 -15.63 4.98 5.44
CA ALA A 149 -15.46 3.65 4.84
C ALA A 149 -14.02 3.43 4.32
N GLN A 150 -13.36 4.49 3.86
CA GLN A 150 -11.97 4.41 3.42
C GLN A 150 -11.03 4.14 4.60
N TYR A 151 -11.17 4.87 5.71
CA TYR A 151 -10.36 4.61 6.93
C TYR A 151 -10.59 3.21 7.49
N ALA A 152 -11.85 2.75 7.53
CA ALA A 152 -12.17 1.41 8.02
C ALA A 152 -11.48 0.31 7.18
N THR A 153 -11.49 0.47 5.85
CA THR A 153 -10.83 -0.45 4.91
C THR A 153 -9.31 -0.35 5.00
N LEU A 154 -8.79 0.88 5.09
CA LEU A 154 -7.36 1.13 5.22
C LEU A 154 -6.79 0.50 6.49
N SER A 155 -7.46 0.69 7.64
CA SER A 155 -7.03 0.08 8.91
C SER A 155 -6.98 -1.44 8.82
N GLN A 156 -8.03 -2.08 8.27
CA GLN A 156 -8.05 -3.52 8.05
C GLN A 156 -6.91 -3.98 7.13
N LEU A 157 -6.69 -3.28 6.02
CA LEU A 157 -5.61 -3.59 5.09
C LEU A 157 -4.23 -3.46 5.74
N CYS A 158 -3.98 -2.38 6.48
CA CYS A 158 -2.73 -2.17 7.21
C CYS A 158 -2.44 -3.31 8.20
N HIS A 159 -3.45 -3.79 8.94
CA HIS A 159 -3.28 -4.95 9.81
C HIS A 159 -2.94 -6.23 9.03
N ARG A 160 -3.61 -6.49 7.89
CA ARG A 160 -3.29 -7.63 7.03
C ARG A 160 -1.87 -7.57 6.47
N LEU A 161 -1.41 -6.38 6.11
CA LEU A 161 -0.05 -6.16 5.63
C LEU A 161 0.98 -6.38 6.73
N GLN A 162 0.71 -5.93 7.96
CA GLN A 162 1.60 -6.15 9.11
C GLN A 162 1.62 -7.62 9.58
N GLU A 163 0.53 -8.37 9.37
CA GLU A 163 0.51 -9.82 9.61
C GLU A 163 1.44 -10.58 8.65
N ARG A 164 1.59 -10.09 7.40
CA ARG A 164 2.38 -10.75 6.34
C ARG A 164 3.81 -10.24 6.22
N TYR A 165 4.02 -8.94 6.41
CA TYR A 165 5.28 -8.25 6.19
C TYR A 165 5.75 -7.55 7.47
N PRO A 166 7.07 -7.32 7.65
CA PRO A 166 7.61 -6.62 8.82
C PRO A 166 7.37 -5.10 8.73
N VAL A 167 6.14 -4.67 8.42
CA VAL A 167 5.74 -3.26 8.33
C VAL A 167 5.87 -2.62 9.70
N THR A 168 6.78 -1.66 9.78
CA THR A 168 6.98 -0.82 10.94
C THR A 168 6.92 0.66 10.59
N HIS A 169 6.58 1.01 9.34
CA HIS A 169 6.46 2.39 8.89
C HIS A 169 5.26 2.60 7.99
N ILE A 170 4.61 3.75 8.17
CA ILE A 170 3.59 4.28 7.27
C ILE A 170 3.86 5.77 7.04
N ALA A 171 3.78 6.20 5.79
CA ALA A 171 4.06 7.59 5.40
C ALA A 171 3.15 8.00 4.23
N GLY A 172 2.93 9.30 4.07
CA GLY A 172 2.28 9.84 2.87
C GLY A 172 3.26 10.04 1.72
N HIS A 173 2.78 10.19 0.50
CA HIS A 173 3.65 10.50 -0.65
C HIS A 173 4.41 11.82 -0.46
N GLU A 174 3.75 12.80 0.15
CA GLU A 174 4.33 14.08 0.56
C GLU A 174 5.55 13.93 1.49
N HIS A 175 5.56 12.90 2.34
CA HIS A 175 6.61 12.66 3.32
C HIS A 175 7.87 12.04 2.68
N ILE A 176 7.70 11.19 1.68
CA ILE A 176 8.81 10.51 0.99
C ILE A 176 9.34 11.31 -0.23
N ALA A 177 8.59 12.31 -0.69
CA ALA A 177 8.92 13.13 -1.84
C ALA A 177 8.62 14.63 -1.59
N PRO A 178 9.21 15.23 -0.53
CA PRO A 178 8.92 16.61 -0.14
C PRO A 178 9.25 17.59 -1.27
N GLY A 179 8.34 18.54 -1.51
CA GLY A 179 8.46 19.55 -2.57
C GLY A 179 8.06 19.06 -3.97
N ARG A 180 7.81 17.76 -4.16
CA ARG A 180 7.32 17.18 -5.43
C ARG A 180 5.87 16.70 -5.34
N LYS A 181 5.50 16.08 -4.23
CA LYS A 181 4.16 15.49 -4.02
C LYS A 181 3.51 16.09 -2.77
N GLN A 182 2.17 16.15 -2.78
CA GLN A 182 1.35 16.77 -1.74
C GLN A 182 0.30 15.80 -1.18
N ASP A 183 0.10 14.65 -1.82
CA ASP A 183 -0.85 13.63 -1.41
C ASP A 183 -0.29 12.72 -0.29
N PRO A 184 -1.15 12.17 0.59
CA PRO A 184 -2.61 12.32 0.63
C PRO A 184 -3.07 13.66 1.22
N GLY A 185 -2.14 14.46 1.73
CA GLY A 185 -2.31 15.88 2.06
C GLY A 185 -3.20 16.19 3.26
N PRO A 186 -3.51 17.49 3.48
CA PRO A 186 -4.21 17.97 4.67
C PRO A 186 -5.65 17.46 4.82
N GLY A 187 -6.26 16.90 3.77
CA GLY A 187 -7.55 16.21 3.87
C GLY A 187 -7.48 14.86 4.61
N PHE A 188 -6.29 14.27 4.72
CA PHE A 188 -6.06 12.99 5.38
C PHE A 188 -5.83 13.16 6.90
N ASP A 189 -6.68 12.51 7.69
CA ASP A 189 -6.66 12.51 9.14
C ASP A 189 -5.76 11.39 9.67
N TRP A 190 -4.48 11.73 9.79
CA TRP A 190 -3.47 10.84 10.33
C TRP A 190 -3.72 10.47 11.80
N ALA A 191 -4.29 11.37 12.61
CA ALA A 191 -4.55 11.11 14.02
C ALA A 191 -5.62 10.02 14.18
N ARG A 192 -6.66 10.08 13.32
CA ARG A 192 -7.65 9.01 13.20
C ARG A 192 -6.99 7.69 12.79
N LEU A 193 -6.17 7.68 11.73
CA LEU A 193 -5.51 6.44 11.31
C LEU A 193 -4.66 5.84 12.44
N GLN A 194 -3.88 6.67 13.13
CA GLN A 194 -3.07 6.23 14.26
C GLN A 194 -3.92 5.63 15.39
N HIS A 195 -5.06 6.25 15.70
CA HIS A 195 -6.01 5.72 16.66
C HIS A 195 -6.57 4.35 16.22
N ASP A 196 -7.02 4.27 14.95
CA ASP A 196 -7.65 3.07 14.39
C ASP A 196 -6.67 1.88 14.30
N LEU A 197 -5.37 2.14 14.12
CA LEU A 197 -4.33 1.10 14.05
C LEU A 197 -3.76 0.68 15.41
N ALA A 198 -3.86 1.55 16.43
CA ALA A 198 -3.18 1.36 17.72
C ALA A 198 -1.68 1.02 17.60
N TRP A 199 -1.02 1.48 16.53
CA TRP A 199 0.40 1.29 16.30
C TRP A 199 1.25 2.26 17.14
N SER A 200 2.52 1.91 17.35
CA SER A 200 3.48 2.82 17.97
C SER A 200 3.56 4.13 17.18
N SER A 201 3.62 5.27 17.87
CA SER A 201 3.84 6.57 17.21
C SER A 201 5.13 6.59 16.38
N ALA A 202 6.15 5.82 16.77
CA ALA A 202 7.40 5.69 16.01
C ALA A 202 7.23 5.09 14.60
N TYR A 203 6.05 4.57 14.26
CA TYR A 203 5.77 4.03 12.92
C TYR A 203 5.27 5.12 11.95
N PHE A 204 4.89 6.28 12.46
CA PHE A 204 4.35 7.40 11.69
C PHE A 204 5.43 8.47 11.46
N PRO A 205 5.22 9.41 10.50
CA PRO A 205 6.12 10.54 10.30
C PRO A 205 6.14 11.49 11.51
N ASP A 206 7.30 12.03 11.87
CA ASP A 206 7.45 12.96 13.00
C ASP A 206 6.52 14.18 12.90
N ALA A 207 6.29 14.67 11.67
CA ALA A 207 5.42 15.81 11.38
C ALA A 207 3.94 15.57 11.76
N VAL A 208 3.55 14.30 11.89
CA VAL A 208 2.19 13.86 12.15
C VAL A 208 1.97 13.52 13.63
N THR A 209 3.01 13.07 14.34
CA THR A 209 2.90 12.55 15.71
C THR A 209 2.92 13.62 16.80
N GLY A 210 2.89 14.90 16.45
CA GLY A 210 2.75 16.00 17.41
C GLY A 210 3.92 16.15 18.40
N THR A 211 5.10 15.60 18.09
CA THR A 211 6.31 15.98 18.81
C THR A 211 6.86 17.25 18.19
N ASP A 212 6.51 18.40 18.77
CA ASP A 212 7.26 19.63 18.50
C ASP A 212 8.76 19.34 18.70
N PRO A 213 9.65 19.80 17.81
CA PRO A 213 11.08 19.74 18.09
C PRO A 213 11.34 20.47 19.41
N PRO A 214 12.26 19.99 20.27
CA PRO A 214 12.60 20.72 21.48
C PRO A 214 13.02 22.13 21.09
N ILE A 215 12.33 23.13 21.64
CA ILE A 215 12.71 24.54 21.51
C ILE A 215 14.16 24.63 22.01
N ALA A 216 15.05 25.04 21.10
CA ALA A 216 16.47 25.26 21.37
C ALA A 216 16.70 26.40 22.37
#